data_AF-A0AAW7Y0E1-F1
#
_entry.id   AF-A0AAW7Y0E1-F1
#
_cell.length_a   1.000
_cell.length_b   1.000
_cell.length_c   1.000
_cell.angle_alpha   90.00
_cell.angle_beta   90.00
_cell.angle_gamma   90.00
#
_symmetry.space_group_name_H-M   'P 1'
#
loop_
_entity.id
_entity.type
_entity.pdbx_description
1 polymer ?
#
loop_
_entity_poly.entity_id
_entity_poly.type
_entity_poly.pdbx_seq_one_letter_code
_entity_poly.pdbx_strand_id
1 'polypeptide(L)'
;MFKKLCIVIFAAVSINVNATSGITLGNRLDNLNEMSIPNALIKAQIERGDFESLFSLYRGLNQEKANVEYLSQSINVDEVVNKLTSVQQQVMNEAYNTVKTNTGRVLPVDSNLVPSGLIILGATPKLGILESRLEQTYRLAMLYPDIPIIVSGKGRKAGEVEADYMHDYLVSKGLDSQRIYKEDVSEDTVGNAVFTYFRIEQEPALQNIKDWLIVTNNFHAMRALFNYQRVFPINMHIAVYLAPLLPEGMINPEQDKILRDLVASEIRSDSNQQFLQLLKQTWFDAGSYSFEGKDITSQPCPILTEMLLHHELYKDKKEALTLSFQCVLRMSS
;
A
#
# COMPACT_ATOMS: atom_id res chain seq x y z
N MET A 1 21.08 33.49 13.33
CA MET A 1 22.19 32.69 13.90
C MET A 1 21.61 31.34 14.29
N PHE A 2 22.06 30.27 13.61
CA PHE A 2 21.89 28.82 13.87
C PHE A 2 20.51 28.28 14.35
N LYS A 3 19.75 27.54 13.52
CA LYS A 3 19.82 26.09 13.20
C LYS A 3 19.52 25.14 14.36
N LYS A 4 18.69 24.12 14.04
CA LYS A 4 18.47 22.77 14.64
C LYS A 4 17.22 22.63 15.52
N LEU A 5 16.54 21.49 15.62
CA LEU A 5 16.41 20.23 14.87
C LEU A 5 15.35 19.43 15.68
N CYS A 6 14.71 18.44 15.05
CA CYS A 6 13.80 17.44 15.63
C CYS A 6 14.21 16.88 17.00
N ILE A 7 13.25 16.28 17.73
CA ILE A 7 13.19 14.82 18.01
C ILE A 7 11.97 14.49 18.91
N VAL A 8 11.26 13.44 18.50
CA VAL A 8 10.20 12.71 19.21
C VAL A 8 10.79 11.96 20.41
N ILE A 9 10.11 11.94 21.56
CA ILE A 9 10.31 10.88 22.56
C ILE A 9 8.93 10.45 23.09
N PHE A 10 8.50 9.25 22.68
CA PHE A 10 7.54 8.45 23.44
C PHE A 10 8.30 7.90 24.66
N ALA A 11 7.91 8.31 25.86
CA ALA A 11 8.36 7.69 27.10
C ALA A 11 7.14 7.14 27.83
N ALA A 12 7.21 5.86 28.18
CA ALA A 12 6.28 5.21 29.10
C ALA A 12 6.28 5.96 30.44
N VAL A 13 5.09 6.35 30.92
CA VAL A 13 4.93 7.00 32.21
C VAL A 13 4.19 6.07 33.15
N SER A 14 4.95 5.64 34.15
CA SER A 14 4.53 5.02 35.40
C SER A 14 3.40 5.82 36.06
N ILE A 15 2.45 5.10 36.66
CA ILE A 15 1.29 5.63 37.36
C ILE A 15 1.73 6.65 38.41
N ASN A 16 1.46 7.92 38.12
CA ASN A 16 1.34 8.99 39.10
C ASN A 16 -0.04 9.63 38.88
N VAL A 17 -0.94 9.39 39.83
CA VAL A 17 -2.26 10.02 39.89
C VAL A 17 -2.05 11.49 40.23
N ASN A 18 -1.90 12.30 39.19
CA ASN A 18 -2.22 13.72 39.23
C ASN A 18 -3.32 13.92 38.20
N ALA A 19 -4.50 14.32 38.67
CA ALA A 19 -5.63 14.68 37.83
C ALA A 19 -5.19 15.80 36.85
N THR A 20 -4.85 15.42 35.63
CA THR A 20 -4.80 16.34 34.51
C THR A 20 -6.24 16.72 34.21
N SER A 21 -6.52 18.02 34.15
CA SER A 21 -7.80 18.60 33.75
C SER A 21 -8.39 17.86 32.55
N GLY A 22 -9.37 17.00 32.82
CA GLY A 22 -9.98 16.18 31.77
C GLY A 22 -10.62 17.09 30.74
N ILE A 23 -10.30 16.88 29.47
CA ILE A 23 -11.08 17.46 28.36
C ILE A 23 -12.53 16.99 28.59
N THR A 24 -13.43 17.93 28.86
CA THR A 24 -14.84 17.59 29.06
C THR A 24 -15.41 17.03 27.76
N LEU A 25 -16.51 16.26 27.86
CA LEU A 25 -17.21 15.81 26.66
C LEU A 25 -17.64 17.01 25.78
N GLY A 26 -18.07 18.12 26.39
CA GLY A 26 -18.40 19.37 25.68
C GLY A 26 -17.20 19.90 24.87
N ASN A 27 -16.04 20.08 25.52
CA ASN A 27 -14.84 20.56 24.84
C ASN A 27 -14.41 19.63 23.70
N ARG A 28 -14.59 18.32 23.85
CA ARG A 28 -14.32 17.36 22.76
C ARG A 28 -15.26 17.57 21.58
N LEU A 29 -16.56 17.68 21.83
CA LEU A 29 -17.55 17.88 20.77
C LEU A 29 -17.36 19.22 20.04
N ASP A 30 -17.05 20.30 20.77
CA ASP A 30 -16.75 21.61 20.18
C ASP A 30 -15.53 21.53 19.25
N ASN A 31 -14.44 20.90 19.71
CA ASN A 31 -13.25 20.70 18.90
C ASN A 31 -13.52 19.89 17.62
N LEU A 32 -14.39 18.85 17.71
CA LEU A 32 -14.78 18.06 16.54
C LEU A 32 -15.64 18.88 15.57
N ASN A 33 -16.50 19.76 16.09
CA ASN A 33 -17.36 20.61 15.27
C ASN A 33 -16.55 21.66 14.49
N GLU A 34 -15.49 22.19 15.10
CA GLU A 34 -14.56 23.15 14.48
C GLU A 34 -13.50 22.50 13.60
N MET A 35 -13.40 21.16 13.58
CA MET A 35 -12.36 20.42 12.86
C MET A 35 -12.26 20.86 11.40
N SER A 36 -11.03 21.02 10.92
CA SER A 36 -10.76 21.23 9.50
C SER A 36 -9.45 20.56 9.12
N ILE A 37 -9.42 19.96 7.94
CA ILE A 37 -8.23 19.30 7.39
C ILE A 37 -7.86 20.04 6.11
N PRO A 38 -6.68 20.65 6.01
CA PRO A 38 -6.27 21.33 4.79
C PRO A 38 -6.15 20.36 3.62
N ASN A 39 -6.76 20.65 2.47
CA ASN A 39 -6.60 19.84 1.25
C ASN A 39 -5.12 19.67 0.85
N ALA A 40 -4.32 20.73 1.04
CA ALA A 40 -2.89 20.71 0.79
C ALA A 40 -2.15 19.63 1.61
N LEU A 41 -2.64 19.30 2.82
CA LEU A 41 -2.06 18.24 3.65
C LEU A 41 -2.31 16.87 3.02
N ILE A 42 -3.56 16.59 2.63
CA ILE A 42 -3.97 15.33 1.99
C ILE A 42 -3.21 15.14 0.67
N LYS A 43 -3.18 16.19 -0.15
CA LYS A 43 -2.43 16.20 -1.41
C LYS A 43 -0.95 15.91 -1.18
N ALA A 44 -0.30 16.62 -0.25
CA ALA A 44 1.13 16.43 0.03
C ALA A 44 1.46 15.05 0.62
N GLN A 45 0.54 14.42 1.36
CA GLN A 45 0.70 13.04 1.83
C GLN A 45 0.72 12.06 0.66
N ILE A 46 -0.26 12.16 -0.24
CA ILE A 46 -0.34 11.30 -1.43
C ILE A 46 0.86 11.52 -2.36
N GLU A 47 1.21 12.77 -2.64
CA GLU A 47 2.31 13.10 -3.55
C GLU A 47 3.67 12.64 -3.03
N ARG A 48 3.86 12.53 -1.71
CA ARG A 48 5.09 11.99 -1.10
C ARG A 48 5.07 10.47 -0.88
N GLY A 49 3.95 9.80 -1.20
CA GLY A 49 3.77 8.38 -0.90
C GLY A 49 3.51 8.06 0.58
N ASP A 50 3.20 9.06 1.42
CA ASP A 50 2.84 8.89 2.83
C ASP A 50 1.36 8.49 2.96
N PHE A 51 1.04 7.28 2.52
CA PHE A 51 -0.33 6.77 2.58
C PHE A 51 -0.73 6.30 3.97
N GLU A 52 0.21 6.01 4.87
CA GLU A 52 -0.11 5.62 6.24
C GLU A 52 -0.85 6.73 6.97
N SER A 53 -0.34 7.96 6.86
CA SER A 53 -0.99 9.12 7.45
C SER A 53 -2.40 9.32 6.89
N LEU A 54 -2.59 9.16 5.58
CA LEU A 54 -3.91 9.25 4.94
C LEU A 54 -4.88 8.17 5.45
N PHE A 55 -4.45 6.90 5.45
CA PHE A 55 -5.29 5.80 5.90
C PHE A 55 -5.60 5.90 7.39
N SER A 56 -4.62 6.31 8.21
CA SER A 56 -4.78 6.52 9.64
C SER A 56 -5.77 7.65 9.94
N LEU A 57 -5.66 8.76 9.21
CA LEU A 57 -6.59 9.87 9.31
C LEU A 57 -8.03 9.43 9.02
N TYR A 58 -8.25 8.74 7.89
CA TYR A 58 -9.59 8.29 7.52
C TYR A 58 -10.18 7.30 8.54
N ARG A 59 -9.37 6.35 9.03
CA ARG A 59 -9.80 5.42 10.10
C ARG A 59 -10.12 6.15 11.40
N GLY A 60 -9.29 7.11 11.80
CA GLY A 60 -9.52 7.93 12.99
C GLY A 60 -10.84 8.68 12.91
N LEU A 61 -11.15 9.28 11.75
CA LEU A 61 -12.44 9.93 11.49
C LEU A 61 -13.61 8.95 11.58
N ASN A 62 -13.49 7.74 11.02
CA ASN A 62 -14.53 6.71 11.12
C ASN A 62 -14.77 6.27 12.57
N GLN A 63 -13.70 5.99 13.30
CA GLN A 63 -13.79 5.59 14.70
C GLN A 63 -14.41 6.70 15.54
N GLU A 64 -14.01 7.95 15.31
CA GLU A 64 -14.53 9.08 16.07
C GLU A 64 -16.00 9.35 15.76
N LYS A 65 -16.42 9.20 14.51
CA LYS A 65 -17.83 9.23 14.13
C LYS A 65 -18.63 8.17 14.87
N ALA A 66 -18.16 6.92 14.87
CA ALA A 66 -18.84 5.83 15.60
C ALA A 66 -18.91 6.09 17.12
N ASN A 67 -17.84 6.64 17.71
CA ASN A 67 -17.80 7.02 19.12
C ASN A 67 -18.82 8.11 19.45
N VAL A 68 -18.98 9.11 18.58
CA VAL A 68 -19.93 10.21 18.76
C VAL A 68 -21.37 9.73 18.54
N GLU A 69 -21.61 8.91 17.51
CA GLU A 69 -22.93 8.31 17.25
C GLU A 69 -23.43 7.47 18.42
N TYR A 70 -22.53 6.78 19.15
CA TYR A 70 -22.89 6.07 20.38
C TYR A 70 -23.51 6.98 21.45
N LEU A 71 -23.15 8.26 21.49
CA LEU A 71 -23.66 9.24 22.46
C LEU A 71 -25.03 9.82 22.07
N SER A 72 -25.53 9.57 20.86
CA SER A 72 -26.81 10.08 20.35
C SER A 72 -28.01 9.71 21.22
N GLN A 73 -27.90 8.65 22.03
CA GLN A 73 -28.93 8.23 22.98
C GLN A 73 -29.07 9.19 24.17
N SER A 74 -28.03 9.98 24.46
CA SER A 74 -27.95 10.83 25.65
C SER A 74 -27.94 12.33 25.32
N ILE A 75 -27.40 12.71 24.17
CA ILE A 75 -27.23 14.11 23.76
C ILE A 75 -27.44 14.25 22.24
N ASN A 76 -27.81 15.45 21.79
CA ASN A 76 -27.83 15.74 20.35
C ASN A 76 -26.39 15.83 19.83
N VAL A 77 -26.08 15.01 18.83
CA VAL A 77 -24.75 14.94 18.18
C VAL A 77 -24.80 15.19 16.68
N ASP A 78 -25.97 15.53 16.13
CA ASP A 78 -26.20 15.57 14.67
C ASP A 78 -25.22 16.51 13.97
N GLU A 79 -24.97 17.68 14.55
CA GLU A 79 -24.02 18.66 13.99
C GLU A 79 -22.60 18.08 13.89
N VAL A 80 -22.12 17.44 14.94
CA VAL A 80 -20.78 16.85 15.00
C VAL A 80 -20.67 15.63 14.06
N VAL A 81 -21.70 14.79 13.99
CA VAL A 81 -21.73 13.63 13.07
C VAL A 81 -21.76 14.11 11.62
N ASN A 82 -22.54 15.15 11.31
CA ASN A 82 -22.57 15.77 9.98
C ASN A 82 -21.22 16.39 9.63
N LYS A 83 -20.56 17.05 10.59
CA LYS A 83 -19.23 17.62 10.42
C LYS A 83 -18.19 16.54 10.10
N LEU A 84 -18.13 15.46 10.89
CA LEU A 84 -17.22 14.34 10.65
C LEU A 84 -17.49 13.68 9.29
N THR A 85 -18.76 13.50 8.92
CA THR A 85 -19.15 12.97 7.61
C THR A 85 -18.68 13.88 6.47
N SER A 86 -18.83 15.21 6.62
CA SER A 86 -18.35 16.19 5.64
C SER A 86 -16.82 16.14 5.50
N VAL A 87 -16.08 16.02 6.61
CA VAL A 87 -14.61 15.92 6.60
C VAL A 87 -14.17 14.60 5.96
N GLN A 88 -14.84 13.48 6.23
CA GLN A 88 -14.59 12.21 5.55
C GLN A 88 -14.77 12.33 4.04
N GLN A 89 -15.87 12.95 3.59
CA GLN A 89 -16.11 13.19 2.16
C GLN A 89 -15.04 14.10 1.55
N GLN A 90 -14.61 15.14 2.26
CA GLN A 90 -13.52 16.02 1.84
C GLN A 90 -12.21 15.24 1.64
N VAL A 91 -11.82 14.37 2.59
CA VAL A 91 -10.62 13.52 2.47
C VAL A 91 -10.70 12.65 1.22
N MET A 92 -11.84 11.99 0.99
CA MET A 92 -12.04 11.12 -0.17
C MET A 92 -12.01 11.89 -1.50
N ASN A 93 -12.65 13.06 -1.54
CA ASN A 93 -12.68 13.90 -2.73
C ASN A 93 -11.29 14.44 -3.07
N GLU A 94 -10.53 14.90 -2.08
CA GLU A 94 -9.17 15.39 -2.31
C GLU A 94 -8.22 14.27 -2.72
N ALA A 95 -8.37 13.07 -2.13
CA ALA A 95 -7.58 11.92 -2.54
C ALA A 95 -7.86 11.52 -3.99
N TYR A 96 -9.13 11.44 -4.38
CA TYR A 96 -9.51 11.22 -5.78
C TYR A 96 -8.96 12.31 -6.72
N ASN A 97 -9.07 13.60 -6.35
CA ASN A 97 -8.56 14.70 -7.15
C ASN A 97 -7.03 14.60 -7.34
N THR A 98 -6.32 14.25 -6.26
CA THR A 98 -4.86 14.10 -6.29
C THR A 98 -4.43 12.90 -7.15
N VAL A 99 -5.11 11.76 -7.03
CA VAL A 99 -4.87 10.58 -7.87
C VAL A 99 -5.17 10.87 -9.34
N LYS A 100 -6.27 11.55 -9.64
CA LYS A 100 -6.64 11.92 -11.01
C LYS A 100 -5.62 12.86 -11.64
N THR A 101 -5.21 13.91 -10.93
CA THR A 101 -4.23 14.89 -11.43
C THR A 101 -2.82 14.32 -11.59
N ASN A 102 -2.48 13.26 -10.85
CA ASN A 102 -1.22 12.54 -10.97
C ASN A 102 -1.30 11.27 -11.83
N THR A 103 -2.43 11.02 -12.51
CA THR A 103 -2.52 9.91 -13.48
C THR A 103 -1.52 10.14 -14.62
N GLY A 104 -0.79 9.08 -14.97
CA GLY A 104 0.32 9.12 -15.94
C GLY A 104 1.65 9.62 -15.35
N ARG A 105 1.74 9.82 -14.03
CA ARG A 105 2.95 10.25 -13.32
C ARG A 105 3.43 9.18 -12.33
N VAL A 106 4.63 9.40 -11.82
CA VAL A 106 5.24 8.57 -10.77
C VAL A 106 4.99 9.20 -9.40
N LEU A 107 4.70 8.36 -8.41
CA LEU A 107 4.73 8.70 -6.98
C LEU A 107 5.90 7.96 -6.31
N PRO A 108 6.62 8.58 -5.35
CA PRO A 108 6.52 9.99 -4.95
C PRO A 108 6.83 10.98 -6.09
N VAL A 109 6.20 12.16 -6.09
CA VAL A 109 6.32 13.17 -7.18
C VAL A 109 7.74 13.72 -7.28
N ASP A 110 8.45 13.80 -6.16
CA ASP A 110 9.85 14.22 -6.05
C ASP A 110 10.84 13.06 -6.22
N SER A 111 10.36 11.88 -6.63
CA SER A 111 11.20 10.74 -6.92
C SER A 111 12.12 11.04 -8.10
N ASN A 112 13.43 11.07 -7.85
CA ASN A 112 14.46 11.11 -8.89
C ASN A 112 14.81 9.71 -9.42
N LEU A 113 13.94 8.71 -9.17
CA LEU A 113 14.18 7.32 -9.53
C LEU A 113 14.23 7.17 -11.05
N VAL A 114 15.35 6.65 -11.55
CA VAL A 114 15.46 6.09 -12.90
C VAL A 114 15.33 4.58 -12.75
N PRO A 115 14.27 3.95 -13.31
CA PRO A 115 14.01 2.54 -13.06
C PRO A 115 15.11 1.68 -13.67
N SER A 116 15.63 0.75 -12.86
CA SER A 116 16.49 -0.34 -13.30
C SER A 116 15.73 -1.66 -13.39
N GLY A 117 14.45 -1.68 -13.00
CA GLY A 117 13.52 -2.80 -13.19
C GLY A 117 12.05 -2.34 -13.08
N LEU A 118 11.15 -3.08 -13.73
CA LEU A 118 9.70 -2.84 -13.66
C LEU A 118 8.98 -3.98 -12.93
N ILE A 119 7.95 -3.64 -12.16
CA ILE A 119 7.04 -4.60 -11.52
C ILE A 119 5.61 -4.29 -11.95
N ILE A 120 4.93 -5.23 -12.58
CA ILE A 120 3.59 -5.04 -13.15
C ILE A 120 2.63 -5.89 -12.34
N LEU A 121 1.59 -5.24 -11.81
CA LEU A 121 0.60 -5.94 -11.01
C LEU A 121 -0.56 -6.45 -11.89
N GLY A 122 -1.02 -7.66 -11.64
CA GLY A 122 -2.25 -8.22 -12.17
C GLY A 122 -3.48 -7.41 -11.77
N ALA A 123 -4.55 -7.51 -12.56
CA ALA A 123 -5.80 -6.81 -12.32
C ALA A 123 -6.99 -7.60 -12.88
N THR A 124 -7.75 -8.23 -11.98
CA THR A 124 -8.98 -8.93 -12.34
C THR A 124 -10.18 -7.99 -12.09
N PRO A 125 -10.57 -7.16 -13.08
CA PRO A 125 -11.95 -7.21 -13.59
C PRO A 125 -12.07 -7.04 -15.14
N LYS A 126 -13.30 -7.23 -15.66
CA LYS A 126 -13.70 -7.27 -17.10
C LYS A 126 -13.50 -5.96 -17.93
N LEU A 127 -12.86 -4.91 -17.41
CA LEU A 127 -12.93 -3.53 -17.95
C LEU A 127 -11.60 -2.97 -18.48
N GLY A 128 -10.79 -3.71 -19.24
CA GLY A 128 -9.59 -3.14 -19.89
C GLY A 128 -8.47 -2.67 -18.94
N ILE A 129 -8.66 -2.79 -17.62
CA ILE A 129 -7.80 -2.24 -16.56
C ILE A 129 -6.38 -2.84 -16.64
N LEU A 130 -6.29 -4.16 -16.86
CA LEU A 130 -5.01 -4.85 -17.01
C LEU A 130 -4.31 -4.44 -18.31
N GLU A 131 -5.07 -4.35 -19.41
CA GLU A 131 -4.58 -3.88 -20.70
C GLU A 131 -4.01 -2.46 -20.59
N SER A 132 -4.67 -1.58 -19.83
CA SER A 132 -4.14 -0.24 -19.56
C SER A 132 -2.79 -0.27 -18.84
N ARG A 133 -2.56 -1.21 -17.92
CA ARG A 133 -1.23 -1.36 -17.29
C ARG A 133 -0.21 -1.81 -18.32
N LEU A 134 -0.55 -2.83 -19.10
CA LEU A 134 0.35 -3.45 -20.07
C LEU A 134 0.73 -2.50 -21.22
N GLU A 135 -0.18 -1.63 -21.67
CA GLU A 135 0.13 -0.58 -22.63
C GLU A 135 1.16 0.42 -22.08
N GLN A 136 1.02 0.85 -20.82
CA GLN A 136 1.98 1.74 -20.19
C GLN A 136 3.32 1.04 -19.90
N THR A 137 3.28 -0.23 -19.49
CA THR A 137 4.47 -1.07 -19.34
C THR A 137 5.23 -1.17 -20.66
N TYR A 138 4.54 -1.42 -21.78
CA TYR A 138 5.19 -1.48 -23.09
C TYR A 138 5.88 -0.16 -23.44
N ARG A 139 5.23 0.98 -23.20
CA ARG A 139 5.85 2.31 -23.42
C ARG A 139 7.10 2.50 -22.56
N LEU A 140 7.05 2.14 -21.28
CA LEU A 140 8.20 2.21 -20.38
C LEU A 140 9.32 1.24 -20.82
N ALA A 141 8.98 0.03 -21.24
CA ALA A 141 9.94 -0.96 -21.72
C ALA A 141 10.65 -0.53 -23.01
N MET A 142 9.99 0.28 -23.85
CA MET A 142 10.61 0.90 -25.01
C MET A 142 11.57 2.04 -24.64
N LEU A 143 11.27 2.80 -23.59
CA LEU A 143 12.16 3.84 -23.06
C LEU A 143 13.37 3.27 -22.32
N TYR A 144 13.19 2.10 -21.70
CA TYR A 144 14.22 1.37 -20.95
C TYR A 144 14.38 -0.04 -21.54
N PRO A 145 15.08 -0.20 -22.68
CA PRO A 145 15.12 -1.43 -23.47
C PRO A 145 15.94 -2.57 -22.86
N ASP A 146 16.65 -2.35 -21.75
CA ASP A 146 17.52 -3.37 -21.14
C ASP A 146 17.06 -3.79 -19.73
N ILE A 147 16.08 -3.09 -19.13
CA ILE A 147 15.67 -3.38 -17.75
C ILE A 147 14.74 -4.61 -17.71
N PRO A 148 14.84 -5.47 -16.69
CA PRO A 148 13.92 -6.59 -16.56
C PRO A 148 12.54 -6.15 -16.06
N ILE A 149 11.57 -7.02 -16.31
CA ILE A 149 10.15 -6.81 -16.09
C ILE A 149 9.65 -7.99 -15.26
N ILE A 150 9.08 -7.73 -14.10
CA ILE A 150 8.37 -8.76 -13.31
C ILE A 150 6.88 -8.58 -13.50
N VAL A 151 6.17 -9.63 -13.89
CA VAL A 151 4.70 -9.66 -13.95
C VAL A 151 4.18 -10.48 -12.77
N SER A 152 3.47 -9.83 -11.83
CA SER A 152 3.05 -10.38 -10.54
C SER A 152 1.53 -10.48 -10.43
N GLY A 153 1.03 -11.68 -10.19
CA GLY A 153 -0.37 -11.93 -9.87
C GLY A 153 -0.86 -13.32 -10.26
N LYS A 154 -1.63 -13.94 -9.35
CA LYS A 154 -2.24 -15.27 -9.54
C LYS A 154 -3.75 -15.24 -9.83
N GLY A 155 -4.32 -14.05 -10.06
CA GLY A 155 -5.70 -13.94 -10.50
C GLY A 155 -5.92 -14.66 -11.83
N ARG A 156 -7.18 -14.75 -12.28
CA ARG A 156 -7.49 -15.34 -13.59
C ARG A 156 -8.02 -14.30 -14.57
N LYS A 157 -7.42 -14.26 -15.77
CA LYS A 157 -7.87 -13.47 -16.92
C LYS A 157 -8.07 -14.41 -18.11
N ALA A 158 -9.25 -14.38 -18.71
CA ALA A 158 -9.60 -15.26 -19.85
C ALA A 158 -9.39 -16.77 -19.62
N GLY A 159 -9.37 -17.24 -18.36
CA GLY A 159 -9.11 -18.64 -18.00
C GLY A 159 -7.64 -18.96 -17.71
N GLU A 160 -6.74 -18.02 -17.97
CA GLU A 160 -5.30 -18.10 -17.74
C GLU A 160 -4.91 -17.36 -16.44
N VAL A 161 -3.75 -17.69 -15.88
CA VAL A 161 -3.17 -16.95 -14.75
C VAL A 161 -2.74 -15.56 -15.24
N GLU A 162 -2.99 -14.52 -14.44
CA GLU A 162 -2.66 -13.13 -14.82
C GLU A 162 -1.20 -12.96 -15.22
N ALA A 163 -0.26 -13.55 -14.49
CA ALA A 163 1.16 -13.51 -14.84
C ALA A 163 1.46 -14.09 -16.23
N ASP A 164 0.79 -15.17 -16.64
CA ASP A 164 0.94 -15.76 -17.97
C ASP A 164 0.36 -14.84 -19.05
N TYR A 165 -0.86 -14.34 -18.85
CA TYR A 165 -1.50 -13.41 -19.77
C TYR A 165 -0.67 -12.14 -19.97
N MET A 166 -0.13 -11.57 -18.89
CA MET A 166 0.73 -10.38 -18.95
C MET A 166 2.03 -10.64 -19.71
N HIS A 167 2.67 -11.78 -19.45
CA HIS A 167 3.86 -12.20 -20.18
C HIS A 167 3.58 -12.31 -21.69
N ASP A 168 2.55 -13.07 -22.07
CA ASP A 168 2.24 -13.35 -23.47
C ASP A 168 1.80 -12.09 -24.21
N TYR A 169 1.04 -11.21 -23.55
CA TYR A 169 0.70 -9.90 -24.10
C TYR A 169 1.96 -9.10 -24.45
N LEU A 170 2.91 -8.99 -23.53
CA LEU A 170 4.13 -8.19 -23.73
C LEU A 170 5.04 -8.80 -24.83
N VAL A 171 5.18 -10.13 -24.86
CA VAL A 171 5.91 -10.84 -25.91
C VAL A 171 5.23 -10.63 -27.27
N SER A 172 3.90 -10.68 -27.34
CA SER A 172 3.16 -10.45 -28.59
C SER A 172 3.34 -9.03 -29.15
N LYS A 173 3.70 -8.07 -28.28
CA LYS A 173 4.05 -6.69 -28.67
C LYS A 173 5.53 -6.53 -29.09
N GLY A 174 6.30 -7.62 -29.07
CA GLY A 174 7.69 -7.65 -29.52
C GLY A 174 8.73 -7.45 -28.42
N LEU A 175 8.35 -7.51 -27.14
CA LEU A 175 9.33 -7.53 -26.06
C LEU A 175 10.02 -8.90 -25.97
N ASP A 176 11.31 -8.90 -25.67
CA ASP A 176 12.08 -10.13 -25.45
C ASP A 176 11.59 -10.86 -24.20
N SER A 177 11.13 -12.10 -24.38
CA SER A 177 10.66 -12.96 -23.29
C SER A 177 11.72 -13.17 -22.20
N GLN A 178 13.02 -13.12 -22.54
CA GLN A 178 14.10 -13.30 -21.57
C GLN A 178 14.16 -12.16 -20.54
N ARG A 179 13.55 -11.01 -20.83
CA ARG A 179 13.46 -9.87 -19.91
C ARG A 179 12.26 -9.96 -18.97
N ILE A 180 11.33 -10.90 -19.18
CA ILE A 180 10.05 -10.95 -18.48
C ILE A 180 10.02 -12.14 -17.52
N TYR A 181 9.95 -11.84 -16.22
CA TYR A 181 9.92 -12.80 -15.13
C TYR A 181 8.52 -12.87 -14.55
N LYS A 182 7.99 -14.08 -14.38
CA LYS A 182 6.65 -14.29 -13.81
C LYS A 182 6.73 -14.52 -12.31
N GLU A 183 5.77 -13.96 -11.58
CA GLU A 183 5.48 -14.26 -10.17
C GLU A 183 3.99 -14.60 -10.06
N ASP A 184 3.68 -15.87 -9.79
CA ASP A 184 2.33 -16.46 -9.83
C ASP A 184 1.93 -17.12 -8.50
N VAL A 185 2.60 -16.77 -7.40
CA VAL A 185 2.36 -17.33 -6.06
C VAL A 185 1.34 -16.50 -5.29
N SER A 186 1.39 -15.18 -5.46
CA SER A 186 0.61 -14.15 -4.78
C SER A 186 -0.91 -14.22 -5.01
N GLU A 187 -1.68 -14.17 -3.93
CA GLU A 187 -3.16 -14.20 -3.95
C GLU A 187 -3.82 -12.87 -3.56
N ASP A 188 -3.01 -11.89 -3.17
CA ASP A 188 -3.44 -10.58 -2.72
C ASP A 188 -2.33 -9.53 -2.87
N THR A 189 -2.62 -8.27 -2.50
CA THR A 189 -1.64 -7.18 -2.67
C THR A 189 -0.43 -7.31 -1.73
N VAL A 190 -0.59 -7.87 -0.53
CA VAL A 190 0.55 -8.11 0.38
C VAL A 190 1.44 -9.21 -0.19
N GLY A 191 0.83 -10.31 -0.62
CA GLY A 191 1.53 -11.39 -1.32
C GLY A 191 2.27 -10.93 -2.56
N ASN A 192 1.67 -10.08 -3.40
CA ASN A 192 2.36 -9.52 -4.57
C ASN A 192 3.70 -8.90 -4.16
N ALA A 193 3.72 -8.07 -3.12
CA ALA A 193 4.95 -7.45 -2.63
C ALA A 193 5.96 -8.48 -2.11
N VAL A 194 5.53 -9.41 -1.25
CA VAL A 194 6.40 -10.42 -0.63
C VAL A 194 6.97 -11.40 -1.63
N PHE A 195 6.14 -11.99 -2.49
CA PHE A 195 6.60 -12.97 -3.46
C PHE A 195 7.33 -12.33 -4.63
N THR A 196 7.05 -11.07 -5.00
CA THR A 196 7.89 -10.32 -5.95
C THR A 196 9.31 -10.17 -5.40
N TYR A 197 9.48 -9.81 -4.13
CA TYR A 197 10.80 -9.74 -3.51
C TYR A 197 11.53 -11.09 -3.57
N PHE A 198 10.86 -12.19 -3.23
CA PHE A 198 11.49 -13.50 -3.31
C PHE A 198 11.79 -13.95 -4.74
N ARG A 199 10.98 -13.54 -5.71
CA ARG A 199 11.28 -13.76 -7.13
C ARG A 199 12.58 -13.06 -7.52
N ILE A 200 12.80 -11.84 -7.04
CA ILE A 200 14.06 -11.09 -7.24
C ILE A 200 15.25 -11.84 -6.63
N GLU A 201 15.12 -12.33 -5.39
CA GLU A 201 16.20 -13.05 -4.71
C GLU A 201 16.53 -14.39 -5.37
N GLN A 202 15.54 -15.08 -5.95
CA GLN A 202 15.74 -16.37 -6.64
C GLN A 202 16.40 -16.24 -8.02
N GLU A 203 16.33 -15.06 -8.63
CA GLU A 203 16.81 -14.82 -10.00
C GLU A 203 18.11 -14.00 -9.99
N PRO A 204 19.27 -14.60 -10.30
CA PRO A 204 20.57 -13.91 -10.25
C PRO A 204 20.61 -12.62 -11.07
N ALA A 205 19.87 -12.54 -12.17
CA ALA A 205 19.76 -11.37 -13.02
C ALA A 205 19.09 -10.15 -12.33
N LEU A 206 18.31 -10.37 -11.27
CA LEU A 206 17.51 -9.34 -10.61
C LEU A 206 18.14 -8.83 -9.30
N GLN A 207 19.02 -9.60 -8.66
CA GLN A 207 19.56 -9.32 -7.31
C GLN A 207 20.30 -7.97 -7.17
N ASN A 208 20.90 -7.48 -8.26
CA ASN A 208 21.64 -6.22 -8.27
C ASN A 208 20.74 -4.98 -8.48
N ILE A 209 19.46 -5.16 -8.79
CA ILE A 209 18.54 -4.07 -9.07
C ILE A 209 18.03 -3.47 -7.76
N LYS A 210 18.22 -2.15 -7.61
CA LYS A 210 17.78 -1.40 -6.43
C LYS A 210 16.61 -0.47 -6.73
N ASP A 211 16.49 0.01 -7.96
CA ASP A 211 15.47 0.98 -8.37
C ASP A 211 14.34 0.30 -9.13
N TRP A 212 13.23 0.05 -8.43
CA TRP A 212 12.05 -0.62 -8.99
C TRP A 212 10.89 0.36 -9.18
N LEU A 213 10.32 0.36 -10.38
CA LEU A 213 9.09 1.08 -10.69
C LEU A 213 7.92 0.11 -10.81
N ILE A 214 6.95 0.26 -9.91
CA ILE A 214 5.70 -0.49 -9.96
C ILE A 214 4.78 0.16 -10.99
N VAL A 215 4.20 -0.62 -11.89
CA VAL A 215 3.17 -0.17 -12.83
C VAL A 215 1.84 -0.77 -12.42
N THR A 216 0.92 0.10 -12.02
CA THR A 216 -0.46 -0.28 -11.67
C THR A 216 -1.41 0.86 -12.01
N ASN A 217 -2.73 0.64 -11.97
CA ASN A 217 -3.65 1.74 -12.25
C ASN A 217 -3.65 2.77 -11.12
N ASN A 218 -3.97 4.00 -11.47
CA ASN A 218 -4.01 5.17 -10.62
C ASN A 218 -4.73 4.96 -9.27
N PHE A 219 -5.89 4.31 -9.25
CA PHE A 219 -6.62 4.05 -8.01
C PHE A 219 -5.86 3.12 -7.05
N HIS A 220 -5.12 2.13 -7.58
CA HIS A 220 -4.45 1.10 -6.81
C HIS A 220 -3.02 1.47 -6.38
N ALA A 221 -2.46 2.53 -6.97
CA ALA A 221 -1.07 2.94 -6.74
C ALA A 221 -0.74 3.20 -5.26
N MET A 222 -1.69 3.77 -4.50
CA MET A 222 -1.50 4.04 -3.07
C MET A 222 -1.26 2.75 -2.28
N ARG A 223 -2.13 1.75 -2.46
CA ARG A 223 -2.02 0.46 -1.76
C ARG A 223 -0.79 -0.30 -2.23
N ALA A 224 -0.51 -0.32 -3.54
CA ALA A 224 0.68 -0.97 -4.08
C ALA A 224 1.96 -0.40 -3.46
N LEU A 225 2.19 0.91 -3.57
CA LEU A 225 3.39 1.55 -3.04
C LEU A 225 3.51 1.40 -1.52
N PHE A 226 2.41 1.55 -0.78
CA PHE A 226 2.37 1.32 0.68
C PHE A 226 2.87 -0.07 1.09
N ASN A 227 2.44 -1.12 0.38
CA ASN A 227 2.82 -2.51 0.68
C ASN A 227 4.26 -2.78 0.28
N TYR A 228 4.67 -2.42 -0.93
CA TYR A 228 6.02 -2.68 -1.42
C TYR A 228 7.09 -1.95 -0.60
N GLN A 229 6.88 -0.69 -0.21
CA GLN A 229 7.83 0.04 0.65
C GLN A 229 8.00 -0.60 2.04
N ARG A 230 6.98 -1.32 2.53
CA ARG A 230 7.02 -1.99 3.84
C ARG A 230 7.61 -3.40 3.77
N VAL A 231 7.54 -4.03 2.61
CA VAL A 231 8.14 -5.35 2.41
C VAL A 231 9.60 -5.21 2.04
N PHE A 232 9.92 -4.37 1.05
CA PHE A 232 11.24 -4.34 0.45
C PHE A 232 12.29 -3.77 1.44
N PRO A 233 13.54 -4.28 1.40
CA PRO A 233 14.64 -3.73 2.16
C PRO A 233 14.86 -2.23 1.89
N ILE A 234 15.30 -1.49 2.91
CA ILE A 234 15.44 -0.02 2.87
C ILE A 234 16.41 0.49 1.78
N ASN A 235 17.32 -0.36 1.31
CA ASN A 235 18.28 -0.05 0.25
C ASN A 235 17.74 -0.29 -1.16
N MET A 236 16.48 -0.72 -1.30
CA MET A 236 15.76 -0.79 -2.56
C MET A 236 14.78 0.38 -2.63
N HIS A 237 14.89 1.19 -3.68
CA HIS A 237 14.02 2.33 -3.91
C HIS A 237 12.79 1.88 -4.71
N ILE A 238 11.62 2.18 -4.17
CA ILE A 238 10.34 1.82 -4.77
C ILE A 238 9.58 3.09 -5.12
N ALA A 239 9.16 3.19 -6.38
CA ALA A 239 8.21 4.18 -6.85
C ALA A 239 7.06 3.48 -7.60
N VAL A 240 5.95 4.20 -7.82
CA VAL A 240 4.79 3.67 -8.53
C VAL A 240 4.36 4.61 -9.64
N TYR A 241 4.17 4.08 -10.84
CA TYR A 241 3.57 4.75 -11.98
C TYR A 241 2.05 4.55 -11.96
N LEU A 242 1.30 5.65 -12.05
CA LEU A 242 -0.16 5.67 -12.02
C LEU A 242 -0.71 5.50 -13.43
N ALA A 243 -0.79 4.27 -13.93
CA ALA A 243 -1.42 4.00 -15.21
C ALA A 243 -2.90 4.47 -15.21
N PRO A 244 -3.44 4.95 -16.33
CA PRO A 244 -4.86 5.33 -16.42
C PRO A 244 -5.79 4.17 -16.01
N LEU A 245 -7.04 4.50 -15.68
CA LEU A 245 -8.04 3.48 -15.35
C LEU A 245 -8.35 2.59 -16.55
N LEU A 246 -8.42 3.17 -17.76
CA LEU A 246 -8.76 2.49 -19.00
C LEU A 246 -7.68 2.72 -20.06
N PRO A 247 -7.53 1.80 -21.03
CA PRO A 247 -6.62 1.95 -22.17
C PRO A 247 -6.85 3.24 -22.96
N GLU A 248 -5.82 3.69 -23.67
CA GLU A 248 -5.95 4.89 -24.51
C GLU A 248 -6.98 4.65 -25.63
N GLY A 249 -7.87 5.63 -25.84
CA GLY A 249 -8.94 5.54 -26.84
C GLY A 249 -10.21 4.81 -26.36
N MET A 250 -10.20 4.17 -25.18
CA MET A 250 -11.41 3.61 -24.59
C MET A 250 -12.19 4.69 -23.84
N ILE A 251 -13.43 4.96 -24.26
CA ILE A 251 -14.30 5.96 -23.63
C ILE A 251 -15.37 5.25 -22.81
N ASN A 252 -15.45 5.58 -21.53
CA ASN A 252 -16.57 5.21 -20.66
C ASN A 252 -17.13 6.48 -20.00
N PRO A 253 -18.40 6.85 -20.25
CA PRO A 253 -19.02 8.04 -19.64
C PRO A 253 -19.00 8.03 -18.10
N GLU A 254 -18.95 6.86 -17.48
CA GLU A 254 -18.90 6.69 -16.03
C GLU A 254 -17.47 6.58 -15.47
N GLN A 255 -16.43 6.70 -16.30
CA GLN A 255 -15.03 6.50 -15.89
C GLN A 255 -14.66 7.33 -14.65
N ASP A 256 -15.15 8.56 -14.57
CA ASP A 256 -14.86 9.46 -13.47
C ASP A 256 -15.44 8.97 -12.13
N LYS A 257 -16.70 8.55 -12.18
CA LYS A 257 -17.42 7.98 -11.04
C LYS A 257 -16.77 6.67 -10.61
N ILE A 258 -16.45 5.79 -11.56
CA ILE A 258 -15.77 4.51 -11.30
C ILE A 258 -14.41 4.78 -10.62
N LEU A 259 -13.62 5.72 -11.13
CA LEU A 259 -12.33 6.08 -10.53
C LEU A 259 -12.50 6.58 -9.08
N ARG A 260 -13.48 7.45 -8.84
CA ARG A 260 -13.80 7.95 -7.50
C ARG A 260 -14.17 6.82 -6.54
N ASP A 261 -15.03 5.91 -6.98
CA ASP A 261 -15.48 4.78 -6.17
C ASP A 261 -14.34 3.80 -5.85
N LEU A 262 -13.45 3.56 -6.83
CA LEU A 262 -12.27 2.72 -6.63
C LEU A 262 -11.27 3.36 -5.66
N VAL A 263 -10.96 4.65 -5.81
CA VAL A 263 -10.08 5.37 -4.85
C VAL A 263 -10.69 5.36 -3.45
N ALA A 264 -12.00 5.55 -3.34
CA ALA A 264 -12.71 5.46 -2.07
C ALA A 264 -12.60 4.04 -1.46
N SER A 265 -12.74 2.99 -2.26
CA SER A 265 -12.56 1.61 -1.79
C SER A 265 -11.14 1.34 -1.30
N GLU A 266 -10.13 1.92 -1.93
CA GLU A 266 -8.73 1.77 -1.56
C GLU A 266 -8.42 2.41 -0.20
N ILE A 267 -9.00 3.59 0.08
CA ILE A 267 -8.84 4.29 1.37
C ILE A 267 -9.61 3.60 2.50
N ARG A 268 -10.77 3.02 2.19
CA ARG A 268 -11.61 2.29 3.16
C ARG A 268 -11.06 0.91 3.53
N SER A 269 -10.15 0.35 2.74
CA SER A 269 -9.73 -1.04 2.90
C SER A 269 -9.03 -1.31 4.24
N ASP A 270 -9.55 -2.29 4.98
CA ASP A 270 -8.91 -2.79 6.21
C ASP A 270 -7.70 -3.69 5.94
N SER A 271 -7.44 -4.08 4.68
CA SER A 271 -6.29 -4.92 4.31
C SER A 271 -4.96 -4.32 4.77
N ASN A 272 -4.85 -2.99 4.73
CA ASN A 272 -3.64 -2.29 5.18
C ASN A 272 -3.46 -2.38 6.70
N GLN A 273 -4.55 -2.49 7.48
CA GLN A 273 -4.47 -2.71 8.93
C GLN A 273 -4.05 -4.14 9.27
N GLN A 274 -4.64 -5.12 8.61
CA GLN A 274 -4.24 -6.51 8.77
C GLN A 274 -2.76 -6.69 8.44
N PHE A 275 -2.28 -6.04 7.37
CA PHE A 275 -0.86 -6.04 7.05
C PHE A 275 -0.01 -5.34 8.12
N LEU A 276 -0.38 -4.14 8.58
CA LEU A 276 0.37 -3.46 9.66
C LEU A 276 0.40 -4.27 10.97
N GLN A 277 -0.62 -5.09 11.25
CA GLN A 277 -0.61 -6.00 12.39
C GLN A 277 0.41 -7.13 12.18
N LEU A 278 0.50 -7.68 10.97
CA LEU A 278 1.53 -8.67 10.61
C LEU A 278 2.96 -8.10 10.72
N LEU A 279 3.13 -6.79 10.57
CA LEU A 279 4.44 -6.15 10.73
C LEU A 279 4.86 -5.95 12.20
N LYS A 280 3.98 -6.25 13.16
CA LYS A 280 4.27 -6.14 14.59
C LYS A 280 4.46 -7.53 15.18
N GLN A 281 5.71 -7.95 15.31
CA GLN A 281 6.04 -9.18 16.02
C GLN A 281 6.13 -8.94 17.51
N THR A 282 5.66 -9.90 18.29
CA THR A 282 5.88 -9.95 19.75
C THR A 282 6.58 -11.25 20.11
N TRP A 283 7.67 -11.19 20.87
CA TRP A 283 8.34 -12.38 21.40
C TRP A 283 8.51 -12.28 22.90
N PHE A 284 8.64 -13.44 23.55
CA PHE A 284 8.98 -13.51 24.97
C PHE A 284 10.50 -13.40 25.13
N ASP A 285 10.95 -12.36 25.83
CA ASP A 285 12.34 -12.23 26.27
C ASP A 285 12.50 -12.88 27.65
N ALA A 286 13.30 -13.95 27.70
CA ALA A 286 13.60 -14.67 28.93
C ALA A 286 14.49 -13.88 29.90
N GLY A 287 15.25 -12.89 29.42
CA GLY A 287 16.09 -12.02 30.25
C GLY A 287 15.26 -11.01 31.05
N SER A 288 14.24 -10.42 30.43
CA SER A 288 13.32 -9.48 31.07
C SER A 288 12.01 -10.12 31.59
N TYR A 289 11.77 -11.40 31.28
CA TYR A 289 10.49 -12.11 31.52
C TYR A 289 9.27 -11.33 31.00
N SER A 290 9.42 -10.69 29.84
CA SER A 290 8.40 -9.81 29.27
C SER A 290 8.20 -10.08 27.77
N PHE A 291 7.07 -9.63 27.23
CA PHE A 291 6.86 -9.62 25.79
C PHE A 291 7.38 -8.31 25.22
N GLU A 292 8.31 -8.42 24.27
CA GLU A 292 8.85 -7.28 23.53
C GLU A 292 8.25 -7.23 22.13
N GLY A 293 7.93 -6.02 21.66
CA GLY A 293 7.41 -5.79 20.32
C GLY A 293 8.51 -5.31 19.37
N LYS A 294 8.55 -5.83 18.15
CA LYS A 294 9.43 -5.36 17.07
C LYS A 294 8.65 -5.09 15.81
N ASP A 295 8.97 -3.95 15.20
CA ASP A 295 8.57 -3.65 13.84
C ASP A 295 9.48 -4.42 12.86
N ILE A 296 8.86 -5.29 12.05
CA ILE A 296 9.55 -6.08 11.03
C ILE A 296 9.42 -5.48 9.62
N THR A 297 9.00 -4.22 9.52
CA THR A 297 9.05 -3.47 8.26
C THR A 297 10.43 -3.60 7.59
N SER A 298 10.42 -3.76 6.27
CA SER A 298 11.59 -3.96 5.41
C SER A 298 12.42 -5.21 5.73
N GLN A 299 11.83 -6.20 6.42
CA GLN A 299 12.46 -7.50 6.70
C GLN A 299 11.64 -8.63 6.02
N PRO A 300 11.85 -8.90 4.71
CA PRO A 300 11.03 -9.85 3.95
C PRO A 300 10.94 -11.26 4.53
N CYS A 301 12.04 -11.80 5.08
CA CYS A 301 12.02 -13.14 5.69
C CYS A 301 11.12 -13.19 6.94
N PRO A 302 11.27 -12.32 7.95
CA PRO A 302 10.29 -12.21 9.04
C PRO A 302 8.85 -11.99 8.57
N ILE A 303 8.63 -11.12 7.58
CA ILE A 303 7.28 -10.84 7.05
C ILE A 303 6.67 -12.11 6.44
N LEU A 304 7.43 -12.86 5.65
CA LEU A 304 6.98 -14.15 5.11
C LEU A 304 6.57 -15.11 6.23
N THR A 305 7.38 -15.20 7.29
CA THR A 305 7.06 -16.05 8.44
C THR A 305 5.73 -15.66 9.08
N GLU A 306 5.49 -14.38 9.34
CA GLU A 306 4.21 -13.90 9.88
C GLU A 306 3.05 -14.19 8.93
N MET A 307 3.24 -14.02 7.62
CA MET A 307 2.23 -14.38 6.64
C MET A 307 1.89 -15.87 6.65
N LEU A 308 2.89 -16.75 6.75
CA LEU A 308 2.67 -18.20 6.82
C LEU A 308 2.08 -18.67 8.16
N LEU A 309 2.14 -17.84 9.21
CA LEU A 309 1.54 -18.16 10.50
C LEU A 309 0.12 -17.61 10.64
N HIS A 310 -0.15 -16.42 10.11
CA HIS A 310 -1.34 -15.64 10.47
C HIS A 310 -2.18 -15.19 9.28
N HIS A 311 -1.63 -15.14 8.06
CA HIS A 311 -2.40 -14.63 6.92
C HIS A 311 -3.31 -15.73 6.34
N GLU A 312 -4.61 -15.46 6.30
CA GLU A 312 -5.65 -16.44 5.93
C GLU A 312 -5.41 -17.12 4.58
N LEU A 313 -4.89 -16.40 3.59
CA LEU A 313 -4.61 -16.96 2.26
C LEU A 313 -3.34 -17.85 2.20
N TYR A 314 -2.43 -17.78 3.18
CA TYR A 314 -1.12 -18.43 3.09
C TYR A 314 -0.83 -19.42 4.21
N LYS A 315 -1.54 -19.35 5.36
CA LYS A 315 -1.30 -20.22 6.51
C LYS A 315 -1.34 -21.72 6.17
N ASP A 316 -2.24 -22.13 5.28
CA ASP A 316 -2.39 -23.53 4.87
C ASP A 316 -1.37 -23.96 3.80
N LYS A 317 -0.53 -23.04 3.32
CA LYS A 317 0.52 -23.28 2.30
C LYS A 317 1.92 -23.29 2.91
N LYS A 318 2.02 -23.29 4.24
CA LYS A 318 3.27 -23.19 4.99
C LYS A 318 4.33 -24.17 4.52
N GLU A 319 4.01 -25.46 4.39
CA GLU A 319 5.00 -26.48 3.99
C GLU A 319 5.58 -26.21 2.61
N ALA A 320 4.72 -25.99 1.61
CA ALA A 320 5.13 -25.72 0.23
C ALA A 320 5.97 -24.45 0.13
N LEU A 321 5.51 -23.34 0.72
CA LEU A 321 6.19 -22.04 0.62
C LEU A 321 7.47 -21.99 1.46
N THR A 322 7.54 -22.71 2.59
CA THR A 322 8.77 -22.84 3.40
C THR A 322 9.87 -23.57 2.64
N LEU A 323 9.52 -24.61 1.88
CA LEU A 323 10.49 -25.33 1.04
C LEU A 323 10.97 -24.49 -0.14
N SER A 324 10.08 -23.70 -0.74
CA SER A 324 10.39 -22.82 -1.87
C SER A 324 11.25 -21.60 -1.48
N PHE A 325 11.10 -21.08 -0.28
CA PHE A 325 11.79 -19.88 0.18
C PHE A 325 12.63 -20.18 1.43
N GLN A 326 13.94 -20.30 1.25
CA GLN A 326 14.91 -20.71 2.29
C GLN A 326 15.01 -19.77 3.52
N CYS A 327 14.20 -18.72 3.61
CA CYS A 327 14.12 -17.83 4.77
C CYS A 327 13.70 -18.56 6.06
N VAL A 328 12.70 -19.43 5.97
CA VAL A 328 12.01 -19.98 7.15
C VAL A 328 12.90 -20.95 7.94
N LEU A 329 13.88 -21.57 7.28
CA LEU A 329 14.81 -22.54 7.88
C LEU A 329 16.17 -21.93 8.26
N ARG A 330 16.48 -20.70 7.82
CA ARG A 330 17.69 -19.99 8.23
C ARG A 330 17.44 -19.21 9.52
N MET A 331 17.16 -19.94 10.60
CA MET A 331 17.39 -19.41 11.95
C MET A 331 18.90 -19.34 12.14
N SER A 332 19.50 -18.20 11.79
CA SER A 332 20.89 -17.79 12.06
C SER A 332 22.01 -18.71 11.57
N SER A 333 22.88 -18.17 10.71
CA SER A 333 24.33 -18.40 10.84
C SER A 333 24.93 -17.23 11.59
#